data_AF-A0A7U9XI48-F1
#
_entry.id   AF-A0A7U9XI48-F1
#
_cell.length_a   1.000
_cell.length_b   1.000
_cell.length_c   1.000
_cell.angle_alpha   90.00
_cell.angle_beta   90.00
_cell.angle_gamma   90.00
#
_symmetry.space_group_name_H-M   'P 1'
#
loop_
_entity.id
_entity.type
_entity.pdbx_description
1 polymer ?
#
loop_
_entity_poly.entity_id
_entity_poly.type
_entity_poly.pdbx_seq_one_letter_code
_entity_poly.pdbx_strand_id
1 'polypeptide(L)' 'MKDLNRALKEYQGHFGENYPLCVSGTRSTEEIIADIELCIDSGKMAEPPEYGEDEDY' A
#
# COMPACT_ATOMS: atom_id res chain seq x y z
N MET A 1 19.52 2.21 0.75
CA MET A 1 18.31 2.24 1.60
C MET A 1 17.14 2.46 0.65
N LYS A 2 16.13 1.58 0.64
CA LYS A 2 14.91 1.87 -0.13
C LYS A 2 14.10 2.89 0.68
N ASP A 3 13.91 4.08 0.14
CA ASP A 3 13.22 5.16 0.84
C ASP A 3 11.71 5.00 0.71
N LEU A 4 11.03 4.62 1.79
CA LEU A 4 9.56 4.47 1.83
C LEU A 4 8.84 5.74 1.35
N ASN A 5 9.33 6.90 1.77
CA ASN A 5 8.79 8.20 1.34
C ASN A 5 8.85 8.40 -0.18
N ARG A 6 9.86 7.84 -0.85
CA ARG A 6 9.98 7.93 -2.31
C ARG A 6 8.95 7.03 -2.98
N ALA A 7 8.84 5.79 -2.55
CA ALA A 7 7.86 4.84 -3.07
C ALA A 7 6.42 5.37 -2.91
N LEU A 8 6.09 5.92 -1.73
CA LEU A 8 4.78 6.52 -1.48
C LEU A 8 4.46 7.69 -2.41
N LYS A 9 5.45 8.55 -2.70
CA LYS A 9 5.30 9.64 -3.67
C LYS A 9 5.12 9.14 -5.10
N GLU A 10 5.84 8.09 -5.48
CA GLU A 10 5.69 7.46 -6.80
C GLU A 10 4.29 6.85 -6.95
N TYR A 11 3.79 6.15 -5.93
CA TYR A 11 2.43 5.63 -5.88
C TYR A 11 1.39 6.75 -6.02
N GLN A 12 1.51 7.82 -5.23
CA GLN A 12 0.61 8.97 -5.29
C GLN A 12 0.65 9.66 -6.65
N GLY A 13 1.83 9.80 -7.26
CA GLY A 13 1.96 10.36 -8.60
C GLY A 13 1.32 9.50 -9.68
N HIS A 14 1.33 8.18 -9.51
CA HIS A 14 0.79 7.24 -10.49
C HIS A 14 -0.73 7.08 -10.40
N PHE A 15 -1.28 7.03 -9.18
CA PHE A 15 -2.69 6.74 -8.93
C PHE A 15 -3.50 7.98 -8.50
N GLY A 16 -2.85 9.07 -8.11
CA GLY A 16 -3.51 10.26 -7.56
C GLY A 16 -3.97 10.11 -6.11
N GLU A 17 -3.82 8.92 -5.52
CA GLU A 17 -4.25 8.58 -4.17
C GLU A 17 -3.08 8.14 -3.29
N ASN A 18 -3.23 8.29 -1.97
CA ASN A 18 -2.22 7.82 -1.02
C ASN A 18 -2.33 6.30 -0.85
N TYR A 19 -1.17 5.64 -0.72
CA TYR A 19 -1.14 4.21 -0.41
C TYR A 19 -1.85 3.93 0.94
N PRO A 20 -2.71 2.90 1.03
CA PRO A 20 -3.47 2.58 2.24
C PRO A 20 -2.55 2.00 3.33
N LEU A 21 -1.89 2.88 4.09
CA LEU A 21 -1.02 2.51 5.22
C LEU A 21 -1.81 2.09 6.47
N CYS A 22 -3.14 2.09 6.46
CA CYS A 22 -3.93 1.61 7.62
C CYS A 22 -3.66 0.14 7.99
N VAL A 23 -3.10 -0.66 7.06
CA VAL A 23 -2.65 -2.05 7.27
C VAL A 23 -1.17 -2.17 7.64
N SER A 24 -0.40 -1.07 7.63
CA SER A 24 1.05 -1.11 7.76
C SER A 24 1.55 -1.31 9.20
N GLY A 25 0.65 -1.51 10.18
CA GLY A 25 1.03 -1.83 11.56
C GLY A 25 1.75 -3.19 11.69
N THR A 26 1.58 -4.08 10.71
CA THR A 26 2.14 -5.44 10.69
C THR A 26 3.13 -5.70 9.55
N ARG A 27 3.28 -4.77 8.59
CA ARG A 27 4.17 -4.93 7.43
C ARG A 27 5.46 -4.14 7.60
N SER A 28 6.58 -4.74 7.20
CA SER A 28 7.89 -4.09 7.20
C SER A 28 7.98 -3.05 6.08
N THR A 29 8.85 -2.05 6.26
CA THR A 29 9.12 -1.03 5.23
C THR A 29 9.44 -1.65 3.87
N GLU A 30 10.21 -2.74 3.83
CA GLU A 30 10.58 -3.42 2.58
C GLU A 30 9.38 -4.07 1.89
N GLU A 31 8.45 -4.65 2.65
CA GLU A 31 7.22 -5.26 2.14
C GLU A 31 6.30 -4.20 1.55
N ILE A 32 6.17 -3.04 2.21
CA ILE A 32 5.37 -1.92 1.72
C ILE A 32 5.94 -1.40 0.40
N ILE A 33 7.26 -1.27 0.29
CA ILE A 33 7.89 -0.79 -0.94
C ILE A 33 7.72 -1.80 -2.07
N ALA A 34 7.85 -3.10 -1.80
CA ALA A 34 7.62 -4.14 -2.80
C ALA A 34 6.16 -4.18 -3.29
N ASP A 35 5.20 -3.97 -2.39
CA ASP A 35 3.78 -3.89 -2.72
C ASP A 35 3.47 -2.66 -3.59
N ILE A 36 4.02 -1.50 -3.25
CA ILE A 36 3.93 -0.28 -4.07
C ILE A 36 4.51 -0.50 -5.48
N GLU A 37 5.70 -1.10 -5.57
CA GLU A 37 6.34 -1.42 -6.86
C GLU A 37 5.43 -2.34 -7.70
N LEU A 38 4.81 -3.35 -7.08
CA LEU A 38 3.88 -4.28 -7.74
C LEU A 38 2.57 -3.59 -8.19
N CYS A 39 2.03 -2.69 -7.38
CA CYS A 39 0.84 -1.92 -7.71
C CYS A 39 1.08 -1.05 -8.95
N ILE A 40 2.21 -0.32 -8.98
CA ILE A 40 2.60 0.52 -10.12
C ILE A 40 2.77 -0.34 -11.38
N ASP A 41 3.49 -1.47 -11.28
CA ASP A 41 3.74 -2.37 -12.43
C ASP A 41 2.45 -3.00 -12.98
N SER A 42 1.55 -3.42 -12.10
CA SER A 42 0.26 -4.01 -12.49
C SER A 42 -0.81 -2.99 -12.90
N GLY A 43 -0.58 -1.70 -12.63
CA GLY A 43 -1.55 -0.63 -12.82
C GLY A 43 -2.78 -0.75 -11.91
N LYS A 44 -2.70 -1.58 -10.85
CA LYS A 44 -3.78 -1.77 -9.88
C LYS A 44 -3.40 -1.10 -8.57
N MET A 45 -4.35 -0.37 -8.00
CA MET A 45 -4.18 0.22 -6.68
C MET A 45 -4.14 -0.87 -5.61
N ALA A 46 -3.37 -0.63 -4.55
CA ALA A 46 -3.42 -1.45 -3.36
C ALA A 46 -4.84 -1.36 -2.78
N GLU A 47 -5.51 -2.50 -2.68
CA GLU A 47 -6.81 -2.55 -2.02
C GLU A 47 -6.59 -2.35 -0.52
N PRO A 48 -7.34 -1.47 0.15
CA PRO A 48 -7.40 -1.52 1.61
C PRO A 48 -7.84 -2.93 2.00
N PRO A 49 -7.42 -3.46 3.17
CA PRO A 49 -8.01 -4.68 3.67
C PRO A 49 -9.52 -4.47 3.62
N GLU A 50 -10.23 -5.36 2.95
CA GLU A 50 -11.63 -5.52 3.27
C GLU A 50 -11.62 -5.83 4.77
N TYR A 51 -12.01 -4.85 5.58
CA TYR A 51 -12.54 -5.15 6.89
C TYR A 51 -13.73 -6.03 6.54
N GLY A 52 -13.51 -7.34 6.53
CA GLY A 52 -14.61 -8.27 6.62
C GLY A 52 -15.37 -7.78 7.82
N GLU A 53 -16.57 -7.24 7.58
CA GLU A 53 -17.64 -7.27 8.55
C GLU A 53 -17.92 -8.76 8.80
N ASP A 54 -16.99 -9.48 9.41
CA ASP A 54 -17.33 -10.60 10.27
C ASP A 54 -17.87 -9.94 11.53
N GLU A 55 -19.13 -9.55 11.39
CA GLU A 55 -20.10 -9.40 12.45
C GLU A 55 -20.02 -10.60 13.42
N ASP A 56 -20.43 -10.33 14.66
CA ASP A 56 -20.65 -11.23 15.79
C ASP A 56 -19.44 -11.63 16.65
N TYR A 57 -19.23 -10.83 17.71
CA TYR A 57 -19.11 -11.37 19.07
C TYR A 57 -19.70 -10.42 20.14
#